data_AF-A0A1H0B3J1-F1
#
_entry.id   AF-A0A1H0B3J1-F1
#
_cell.length_a   1.000
_cell.length_b   1.000
_cell.length_c   1.000
_cell.angle_alpha   90.00
_cell.angle_beta   90.00
_cell.angle_gamma   90.00
#
_symmetry.space_group_name_H-M   'P 1'
#
loop_
_entity.id
_entity.type
_entity.pdbx_description
1 polymer ?
#
loop_
_entity_poly.entity_id
_entity_poly.type
_entity_poly.pdbx_seq_one_letter_code
_entity_poly.pdbx_strand_id
1 'polypeptide(L)'
;MPFRDPHTAAPCLWAIRDRDGPDLEISWTTPDRATEKQPRKGIEAALIALHRREIGHSPTANFGRIIEGYKQSGYSSDGFVGGPLSEDETEPNTEPGVGPLEWTDHERPLSTDWMGLDWTEPEPLDEVSTDTPTTDGLYRLWNAGDPEPLTYIGESSNLKSRLYSHRRERDGELQYSYTVLDEHNAQHKRQEVETELIGAHWVSYECAPVDQF
;
A
#
# COMPACT_ATOMS: atom_id res chain seq x y z
N MET A 1 8.87 -21.17 12.18
CA MET A 1 8.28 -19.89 11.77
C MET A 1 6.77 -19.88 12.05
N PRO A 2 6.14 -18.76 12.48
CA PRO A 2 4.69 -18.65 12.63
C PRO A 2 3.99 -18.45 11.26
N PHE A 3 2.66 -18.56 11.21
CA PHE A 3 1.82 -18.22 10.05
C PHE A 3 1.66 -16.70 9.88
N ARG A 4 1.08 -16.28 8.75
CA ARG A 4 0.79 -14.87 8.41
C ARG A 4 -0.39 -14.26 9.17
N ASP A 5 -1.24 -15.06 9.79
CA ASP A 5 -2.31 -14.59 10.67
C ASP A 5 -1.86 -14.64 12.15
N PRO A 6 -2.26 -13.64 12.97
CA PRO A 6 -3.14 -12.53 12.63
C PRO A 6 -2.44 -11.35 11.92
N HIS A 7 -1.11 -11.37 11.75
CA HIS A 7 -0.37 -10.29 11.10
C HIS A 7 0.74 -10.78 10.16
N THR A 8 0.73 -10.22 8.95
CA THR A 8 1.64 -10.57 7.85
C THR A 8 3.14 -10.41 8.14
N ALA A 9 3.50 -9.65 9.18
CA ALA A 9 4.88 -9.39 9.58
C ALA A 9 5.46 -10.52 10.45
N ALA A 10 4.60 -11.34 11.07
CA ALA A 10 5.02 -12.34 12.06
C ALA A 10 6.08 -13.33 11.52
N PRO A 11 5.98 -13.86 10.28
CA PRO A 11 7.03 -14.73 9.74
C PRO A 11 8.39 -14.04 9.60
N CYS A 12 8.40 -12.78 9.14
CA CYS A 12 9.64 -12.01 8.93
C CYS A 12 10.30 -11.65 10.25
N LEU A 13 9.54 -11.19 11.25
CA LEU A 13 10.06 -10.93 12.60
C LEU A 13 10.64 -12.20 13.25
N TRP A 14 10.02 -13.36 13.03
CA TRP A 14 10.58 -14.63 13.47
C TRP A 14 11.90 -14.94 12.77
N ALA A 15 11.99 -14.72 11.45
CA ALA A 15 13.22 -14.96 10.68
C ALA A 15 14.37 -14.06 11.15
N ILE A 16 14.10 -12.77 11.40
CA ILE A 16 15.07 -11.83 11.99
C ILE A 16 15.55 -12.37 13.34
N ARG A 17 14.62 -12.80 14.21
CA ARG A 17 14.97 -13.35 15.52
C ARG A 17 15.81 -14.63 15.43
N ASP A 18 15.49 -15.49 14.47
CA ASP A 18 16.20 -16.75 14.22
C ASP A 18 17.63 -16.50 13.73
N ARG A 19 17.82 -15.52 12.83
CA ARG A 19 19.12 -15.17 12.25
C ARG A 19 19.99 -14.32 13.16
N ASP A 20 19.42 -13.26 13.74
CA ASP A 20 20.15 -12.16 14.37
C ASP A 20 20.08 -12.22 15.91
N GLY A 21 19.23 -13.08 16.48
CA GLY A 21 19.10 -13.30 17.93
C GLY A 21 17.81 -12.70 18.55
N PRO A 22 17.60 -12.88 19.86
CA PRO A 22 16.32 -12.62 20.53
C PRO A 22 15.99 -11.13 20.79
N ASP A 23 16.91 -10.20 20.50
CA ASP A 23 16.86 -8.81 20.98
C ASP A 23 15.97 -7.91 20.12
N LEU A 24 14.67 -8.24 20.03
CA LEU A 24 13.65 -7.34 19.47
C LEU A 24 13.07 -6.46 20.59
N GLU A 25 13.20 -5.15 20.43
CA GLU A 25 12.53 -4.17 21.29
C GLU A 25 11.15 -3.78 20.73
N ILE A 26 10.20 -3.52 21.63
CA ILE A 26 8.85 -3.11 21.27
C ILE A 26 8.47 -1.84 22.02
N SER A 27 7.87 -0.89 21.30
CA SER A 27 7.19 0.27 21.84
C SER A 27 5.84 0.41 21.15
N TRP A 28 4.84 0.88 21.88
CA TRP A 28 3.51 1.14 21.35
C TRP A 28 2.94 2.43 21.93
N THR A 29 1.96 3.00 21.23
CA THR A 29 1.14 4.12 21.74
C THR A 29 -0.31 3.91 21.31
N THR A 30 -1.26 4.55 22.00
CA THR A 30 -2.70 4.49 21.70
C THR A 30 -3.27 5.91 21.61
N PRO A 31 -3.02 6.64 20.52
CA PRO A 31 -3.61 7.96 20.31
C PRO A 31 -5.14 7.88 20.35
N ASP A 32 -5.83 8.90 20.85
CA ASP A 32 -7.30 8.91 20.96
C ASP A 32 -7.98 8.58 19.62
N ARG A 33 -7.41 9.11 18.53
CA ARG A 33 -7.88 8.87 17.16
C ARG A 33 -7.74 7.40 16.74
N ALA A 34 -6.79 6.63 17.29
CA ALA A 34 -6.54 5.24 16.90
C ALA A 34 -7.51 4.20 17.53
N THR A 35 -8.53 4.67 18.26
CA THR A 35 -9.60 3.81 18.81
C THR A 35 -10.46 3.20 17.71
N GLU A 36 -10.63 3.91 16.59
CA GLU A 36 -11.36 3.44 15.41
C GLU A 36 -10.43 2.84 14.36
N LYS A 37 -10.96 1.90 13.55
CA LYS A 37 -10.17 1.14 12.57
C LYS A 37 -9.56 2.04 11.48
N GLN A 38 -10.36 2.90 10.86
CA GLN A 38 -9.91 3.73 9.74
C GLN A 38 -8.83 4.72 10.18
N PRO A 39 -9.03 5.56 11.21
CA PRO A 39 -7.97 6.41 11.74
C PRO A 39 -6.70 5.66 12.15
N ARG A 40 -6.82 4.51 12.82
CA ARG A 40 -5.66 3.71 13.22
C ARG A 40 -4.83 3.27 12.01
N LYS A 41 -5.47 2.76 10.96
CA LYS A 41 -4.79 2.33 9.73
C LYS A 41 -4.26 3.52 8.91
N GLY A 42 -4.93 4.66 8.96
CA GLY A 42 -4.43 5.90 8.35
C GLY A 42 -3.17 6.42 9.04
N ILE A 43 -3.13 6.41 10.37
CA ILE A 43 -1.92 6.73 11.15
C ILE A 43 -0.79 5.75 10.82
N GLU A 44 -1.08 4.45 10.73
CA GLU A 44 -0.10 3.43 10.34
C GLU A 44 0.50 3.74 8.96
N ALA A 45 -0.35 4.05 7.96
CA ALA A 45 0.10 4.42 6.62
C ALA A 45 0.95 5.70 6.63
N ALA A 46 0.56 6.72 7.40
CA ALA A 46 1.32 7.96 7.56
C ALA A 46 2.69 7.72 8.18
N LEU A 47 2.79 6.91 9.23
CA LEU A 47 4.06 6.56 9.86
C LEU A 47 4.98 5.79 8.90
N ILE A 48 4.43 4.88 8.10
CA ILE A 48 5.19 4.16 7.08
C ILE A 48 5.66 5.11 5.97
N ALA A 49 4.80 6.02 5.50
CA ALA A 49 5.14 7.01 4.49
C ALA A 49 6.27 7.94 4.95
N LEU A 50 6.17 8.48 6.18
CA LEU A 50 7.21 9.32 6.78
C LEU A 50 8.52 8.55 6.96
N HIS A 51 8.45 7.30 7.44
CA HIS A 51 9.65 6.43 7.52
C HIS A 51 10.30 6.24 6.16
N ARG A 52 9.52 5.91 5.12
CA ARG A 52 10.04 5.73 3.75
C ARG A 52 10.71 7.00 3.23
N ARG A 53 10.10 8.18 3.48
CA ARG A 53 10.65 9.49 3.12
C ARG A 53 11.99 9.78 3.83
N GLU A 54 12.07 9.48 5.12
CA GLU A 54 13.23 9.80 5.96
C GLU A 54 14.40 8.81 5.76
N ILE A 55 14.08 7.52 5.63
CA ILE A 55 15.06 6.42 5.64
C ILE A 55 15.42 5.97 4.22
N GLY A 56 14.55 6.22 3.23
CA GLY A 56 14.79 5.88 1.83
C GLY A 56 14.34 4.46 1.43
N HIS A 57 13.68 3.72 2.32
CA HIS A 57 13.12 2.39 2.03
C HIS A 57 11.96 2.01 2.96
N SER A 58 11.21 0.96 2.61
CA SER A 58 10.16 0.39 3.47
C SER A 58 10.70 -0.22 4.76
N PRO A 59 9.89 -0.27 5.84
CA PRO A 59 10.19 -1.11 6.99
C PRO A 59 10.32 -2.59 6.58
N THR A 60 11.29 -3.29 7.18
CA THR A 60 11.73 -4.64 6.74
C THR A 60 10.64 -5.71 6.73
N ALA A 61 9.74 -5.71 7.72
CA ALA A 61 8.75 -6.77 7.92
C ALA A 61 7.34 -6.40 7.40
N ASN A 62 7.20 -5.28 6.68
CA ASN A 62 5.93 -4.83 6.13
C ASN A 62 5.68 -5.43 4.74
N PHE A 63 4.46 -5.21 4.21
CA PHE A 63 4.06 -5.60 2.85
C PHE A 63 4.20 -7.09 2.51
N GLY A 64 4.20 -7.94 3.54
CA GLY A 64 4.38 -9.38 3.38
C GLY A 64 5.77 -9.77 2.90
N ARG A 65 6.79 -8.92 3.06
CA ARG A 65 8.18 -9.24 2.71
C ARG A 65 8.83 -10.14 3.77
N ILE A 66 9.91 -10.82 3.38
CA ILE A 66 10.76 -11.61 4.27
C ILE A 66 12.24 -11.38 3.96
N ILE A 67 13.11 -11.52 4.97
CA ILE A 67 14.56 -11.40 4.80
C ILE A 67 15.12 -12.54 3.93
N GLU A 68 16.23 -12.26 3.24
CA GLU A 68 16.95 -13.25 2.43
C GLU A 68 17.34 -14.49 3.24
N GLY A 69 17.31 -15.66 2.59
CA GLY A 69 17.63 -16.95 3.19
C GLY A 69 16.45 -17.63 3.89
N TYR A 70 15.24 -17.07 3.83
CA TYR A 70 14.05 -17.64 4.45
C TYR A 70 12.86 -17.71 3.48
N LYS A 71 12.14 -18.83 3.55
CA LYS A 71 10.85 -19.06 2.92
C LYS A 71 9.76 -18.53 3.84
N GLN A 72 8.81 -17.76 3.30
CA GLN A 72 7.73 -17.20 4.10
C GLN A 72 6.63 -18.24 4.37
N SER A 73 6.12 -18.30 5.59
CA SER A 73 4.90 -19.07 5.88
C SER A 73 3.68 -18.54 5.13
N GLY A 74 2.71 -19.42 4.87
CA GLY A 74 1.38 -19.06 4.38
C GLY A 74 0.44 -18.59 5.48
N TYR A 75 -0.85 -18.48 5.16
CA TYR A 75 -1.89 -18.38 6.18
C TYR A 75 -2.10 -19.75 6.84
N SER A 76 -2.62 -19.77 8.07
CA SER A 76 -2.94 -21.00 8.79
C SER A 76 -3.92 -21.89 8.02
N SER A 77 -4.81 -21.30 7.23
CA SER A 77 -5.69 -22.00 6.29
C SER A 77 -4.96 -22.80 5.22
N ASP A 78 -3.76 -22.35 4.83
CA ASP A 78 -2.95 -22.97 3.79
C ASP A 78 -2.11 -24.13 4.36
N GLY A 79 -1.94 -24.18 5.68
CA GLY A 79 -1.16 -25.20 6.40
C GLY A 79 0.35 -25.16 6.14
N PHE A 80 0.83 -24.24 5.30
CA PHE A 80 2.23 -24.14 4.92
C PHE A 80 3.04 -23.30 5.90
N VAL A 81 4.08 -23.90 6.49
CA VAL A 81 5.00 -23.25 7.42
C VAL A 81 6.36 -23.10 6.75
N GLY A 82 6.87 -21.88 6.70
CA GLY A 82 8.18 -21.55 6.15
C GLY A 82 9.34 -21.78 7.14
N GLY A 83 10.54 -21.40 6.71
CA GLY A 83 11.80 -21.64 7.43
C GLY A 83 13.01 -21.21 6.60
N PRO A 84 14.23 -21.55 7.03
CA PRO A 84 15.43 -21.32 6.22
C PRO A 84 15.31 -21.97 4.84
N LEU A 85 15.71 -21.26 3.78
CA LEU A 85 15.79 -21.80 2.42
C LEU A 85 16.98 -22.74 2.28
N SER A 86 16.81 -23.80 1.50
CA SER A 86 17.94 -24.55 0.95
C SER A 86 18.56 -23.84 -0.26
N GLU A 87 19.77 -24.25 -0.68
CA GLU A 87 20.56 -23.57 -1.72
C GLU A 87 19.83 -23.47 -3.09
N ASP A 88 18.91 -24.39 -3.38
CA ASP A 88 18.17 -24.45 -4.65
C ASP A 88 16.78 -23.79 -4.58
N GLU A 89 16.35 -23.30 -3.41
CA GLU A 89 15.04 -22.71 -3.22
C GLU A 89 15.05 -21.18 -3.35
N THR A 90 13.94 -20.64 -3.84
CA THR A 90 13.72 -19.19 -3.96
C THR A 90 12.45 -18.75 -3.23
N GLU A 91 12.44 -17.49 -2.80
CA GLU A 91 11.30 -16.85 -2.15
C GLU A 91 11.05 -15.49 -2.80
N PRO A 92 9.99 -15.34 -3.62
CA PRO A 92 9.68 -14.06 -4.27
C PRO A 92 9.47 -12.90 -3.28
N ASN A 93 9.06 -13.18 -2.04
CA ASN A 93 8.87 -12.15 -1.03
C ASN A 93 10.19 -11.59 -0.44
N THR A 94 11.35 -12.09 -0.86
CA THR A 94 12.66 -11.47 -0.55
C THR A 94 13.05 -10.39 -1.54
N GLU A 95 12.34 -10.26 -2.67
CA GLU A 95 12.63 -9.23 -3.66
C GLU A 95 12.68 -7.83 -3.02
N PRO A 96 13.60 -6.95 -3.50
CA PRO A 96 13.62 -5.56 -3.08
C PRO A 96 12.29 -4.87 -3.37
N GLY A 97 11.82 -4.09 -2.40
CA GLY A 97 10.73 -3.15 -2.58
C GLY A 97 11.13 -1.96 -3.46
N VAL A 98 10.32 -0.91 -3.44
CA VAL A 98 10.59 0.33 -4.18
C VAL A 98 10.99 1.45 -3.23
N GLY A 99 11.81 2.38 -3.72
CA GLY A 99 12.19 3.59 -2.98
C GLY A 99 10.96 4.47 -2.70
N PRO A 100 11.10 5.46 -1.79
CA PRO A 100 10.05 6.44 -1.56
C PRO A 100 9.72 7.21 -2.85
N LEU A 101 8.49 7.72 -2.91
CA LEU A 101 8.08 8.68 -3.94
C LEU A 101 8.85 10.00 -3.78
N GLU A 102 8.71 10.92 -4.75
CA GLU A 102 9.42 12.21 -4.70
C GLU A 102 8.81 13.21 -3.72
N TRP A 103 7.58 12.96 -3.25
CA TRP A 103 6.80 13.89 -2.41
C TRP A 103 6.51 15.25 -3.06
N THR A 104 6.66 15.35 -4.39
CA THR A 104 6.26 16.49 -5.20
C THR A 104 4.78 16.80 -4.96
N ASP A 105 4.45 18.06 -4.65
CA ASP A 105 3.07 18.50 -4.43
C ASP A 105 2.26 17.65 -3.42
N HIS A 106 2.90 17.03 -2.42
CA HIS A 106 2.22 16.10 -1.48
C HIS A 106 0.95 16.66 -0.80
N GLU A 107 0.85 17.98 -0.65
CA GLU A 107 -0.31 18.71 -0.09
C GLU A 107 -1.50 18.84 -1.07
N ARG A 108 -1.32 18.47 -2.35
CA ARG A 108 -2.28 18.65 -3.44
C ARG A 108 -2.64 17.30 -4.08
N PRO A 109 -3.49 16.47 -3.43
CA PRO A 109 -3.82 15.13 -3.89
C PRO A 109 -4.56 15.04 -5.24
N LEU A 110 -4.97 16.17 -5.80
CA LEU A 110 -5.57 16.27 -7.15
C LEU A 110 -4.60 16.79 -8.22
N SER A 111 -3.36 17.15 -7.85
CA SER A 111 -2.33 17.56 -8.81
C SER A 111 -2.06 16.43 -9.82
N THR A 112 -1.77 16.78 -11.07
CA THR A 112 -1.33 15.82 -12.10
C THR A 112 0.03 15.22 -11.78
N ASP A 113 0.83 15.91 -10.96
CA ASP A 113 2.19 15.50 -10.58
C ASP A 113 2.25 15.09 -9.09
N TRP A 114 1.09 14.75 -8.49
CA TRP A 114 1.00 14.45 -7.06
C TRP A 114 1.92 13.28 -6.70
N MET A 115 2.78 13.53 -5.72
CA MET A 115 3.85 12.62 -5.25
C MET A 115 4.88 12.25 -6.32
N GLY A 116 5.00 13.04 -7.40
CA GLY A 116 5.96 12.81 -8.49
C GLY A 116 5.52 11.72 -9.46
N LEU A 117 4.22 11.41 -9.49
CA LEU A 117 3.63 10.44 -10.40
C LEU A 117 2.86 11.17 -11.50
N ASP A 118 2.88 10.61 -12.71
CA ASP A 118 2.13 11.13 -13.87
C ASP A 118 0.66 10.68 -13.79
N TRP A 119 -0.18 11.44 -13.11
CA TRP A 119 -1.61 11.18 -13.00
C TRP A 119 -2.36 11.68 -14.24
N THR A 120 -3.32 10.89 -14.73
CA THR A 120 -4.20 11.33 -15.81
C THR A 120 -5.09 12.49 -15.38
N GLU A 121 -5.57 13.24 -16.37
CA GLU A 121 -6.69 14.16 -16.16
C GLU A 121 -7.89 13.43 -15.53
N PRO A 122 -8.68 14.11 -14.69
CA PRO A 122 -9.89 13.56 -14.13
C PRO A 122 -10.94 13.18 -15.18
N GLU A 123 -11.57 12.03 -14.97
CA GLU A 123 -12.71 11.58 -15.75
C GLU A 123 -13.86 11.13 -14.83
N PRO A 124 -15.13 11.23 -15.25
CA PRO A 124 -16.25 10.63 -14.52
C PRO A 124 -16.12 9.10 -14.43
N LEU A 125 -16.34 8.53 -13.24
CA LEU A 125 -16.24 7.09 -13.01
C LEU A 125 -17.31 6.28 -13.76
N ASP A 126 -18.47 6.87 -14.03
CA ASP A 126 -19.51 6.27 -14.87
C ASP A 126 -19.15 6.26 -16.37
N GLU A 127 -18.14 7.03 -16.76
CA GLU A 127 -17.63 7.14 -18.13
C GLU A 127 -16.27 6.45 -18.34
N VAL A 128 -15.84 5.55 -17.43
CA VAL A 128 -14.55 4.82 -17.52
C VAL A 128 -14.22 4.41 -18.97
N SER A 129 -13.14 5.00 -19.47
CA SER A 129 -12.74 4.94 -20.87
C SER A 129 -12.39 3.51 -21.31
N THR A 130 -12.71 3.18 -22.56
CA THR A 130 -12.27 1.92 -23.18
C THR A 130 -10.76 1.83 -23.31
N ASP A 131 -10.07 2.97 -23.32
CA ASP A 131 -8.62 3.06 -23.49
C ASP A 131 -7.87 2.97 -22.16
N THR A 132 -8.59 2.90 -21.04
CA THR A 132 -8.00 2.64 -19.72
C THR A 132 -7.11 1.40 -19.77
N PRO A 133 -5.87 1.46 -19.30
CA PRO A 133 -4.92 0.37 -19.44
C PRO A 133 -5.29 -0.84 -18.57
N THR A 134 -4.91 -2.03 -19.01
CA THR A 134 -5.07 -3.29 -18.27
C THR A 134 -3.78 -3.70 -17.56
N THR A 135 -2.99 -2.71 -17.16
CA THR A 135 -1.67 -2.89 -16.54
C THR A 135 -1.72 -2.53 -15.05
N ASP A 136 -0.57 -2.69 -14.41
CA ASP A 136 -0.29 -2.31 -13.04
C ASP A 136 -0.34 -0.79 -12.85
N GLY A 137 -0.97 -0.35 -11.78
CA GLY A 137 -1.03 1.07 -11.47
C GLY A 137 -1.77 1.41 -10.20
N LEU A 138 -1.92 2.71 -10.00
CA LEU A 138 -2.64 3.32 -8.89
C LEU A 138 -3.81 4.12 -9.43
N TYR A 139 -4.85 4.28 -8.62
CA TYR A 139 -5.99 5.13 -8.92
C TYR A 139 -6.46 5.86 -7.67
N ARG A 140 -7.05 7.03 -7.88
CA ARG A 140 -7.69 7.85 -6.85
C ARG A 140 -9.12 8.17 -7.28
N LEU A 141 -10.04 8.20 -6.31
CA LEU A 141 -11.46 8.51 -6.49
C LEU A 141 -11.86 9.66 -5.57
N TRP A 142 -12.75 10.53 -6.04
CA TRP A 142 -13.30 11.63 -5.24
C TRP A 142 -14.67 12.07 -5.75
N ASN A 143 -15.42 12.81 -4.95
CA ASN A 143 -16.73 13.34 -5.35
C ASN A 143 -16.56 14.63 -6.17
N ALA A 144 -17.22 14.74 -7.33
CA ALA A 144 -17.13 15.92 -8.19
C ALA A 144 -17.54 17.24 -7.50
N GLY A 145 -18.51 17.17 -6.59
CA GLY A 145 -19.00 18.33 -5.84
C GLY A 145 -18.22 18.65 -4.57
N ASP A 146 -17.45 17.69 -4.05
CA ASP A 146 -16.64 17.82 -2.83
C ASP A 146 -15.36 16.98 -2.99
N PRO A 147 -14.34 17.50 -3.70
CA PRO A 147 -13.29 16.67 -4.25
C PRO A 147 -12.15 16.35 -3.26
N GLU A 148 -12.10 17.04 -2.12
CA GLU A 148 -11.09 16.83 -1.08
C GLU A 148 -11.77 16.83 0.30
N PRO A 149 -11.50 15.84 1.17
CA PRO A 149 -10.54 14.76 1.01
C PRO A 149 -10.93 13.74 -0.07
N LEU A 150 -9.95 12.99 -0.57
CA LEU A 150 -10.21 11.91 -1.52
C LEU A 150 -11.19 10.89 -0.93
N THR A 151 -12.00 10.27 -1.77
CA THR A 151 -12.88 9.17 -1.36
C THR A 151 -12.10 7.88 -1.20
N TYR A 152 -11.17 7.59 -2.11
CA TYR A 152 -10.42 6.33 -2.10
C TYR A 152 -9.09 6.44 -2.84
N ILE A 153 -8.07 5.73 -2.36
CA ILE A 153 -6.82 5.48 -3.09
C ILE A 153 -6.65 3.96 -3.18
N GLY A 154 -6.28 3.46 -4.35
CA GLY A 154 -6.09 2.03 -4.56
C GLY A 154 -5.00 1.66 -5.55
N GLU A 155 -4.54 0.42 -5.45
CA GLU A 155 -3.69 -0.23 -6.45
C GLU A 155 -4.45 -1.30 -7.25
N SER A 156 -3.92 -1.63 -8.43
CA SER A 156 -4.35 -2.81 -9.17
C SER A 156 -3.27 -3.32 -10.09
N SER A 157 -3.29 -4.62 -10.39
CA SER A 157 -2.60 -5.18 -11.55
C SER A 157 -3.40 -5.11 -12.85
N ASN A 158 -4.62 -4.55 -12.80
CA ASN A 158 -5.49 -4.34 -13.94
C ASN A 158 -6.41 -3.14 -13.67
N LEU A 159 -5.89 -1.92 -13.94
CA LEU A 159 -6.60 -0.67 -13.70
C LEU A 159 -8.01 -0.66 -14.30
N LYS A 160 -8.15 -1.04 -15.58
CA LYS A 160 -9.44 -1.11 -16.26
C LYS A 160 -10.46 -1.95 -15.49
N SER A 161 -10.13 -3.21 -15.18
CA SER A 161 -11.04 -4.12 -14.47
C SER A 161 -11.42 -3.58 -13.08
N ARG A 162 -10.47 -2.98 -12.37
CA ARG A 162 -10.70 -2.42 -11.04
C ARG A 162 -11.63 -1.20 -11.08
N LEU A 163 -11.39 -0.26 -12.00
CA LEU A 163 -12.23 0.92 -12.18
C LEU A 163 -13.66 0.56 -12.62
N TYR A 164 -13.82 -0.41 -13.54
CA TYR A 164 -15.16 -0.94 -13.88
C TYR A 164 -15.87 -1.61 -12.71
N SER A 165 -15.13 -2.17 -11.75
CA SER A 165 -15.74 -2.75 -10.55
C SER A 165 -16.24 -1.65 -9.61
N HIS A 166 -15.42 -0.62 -9.35
CA HIS A 166 -15.86 0.56 -8.60
C HIS A 166 -17.08 1.25 -9.23
N ARG A 167 -17.07 1.43 -10.56
CA ARG A 167 -18.23 1.97 -11.30
C ARG A 167 -19.54 1.22 -11.03
N ARG A 168 -19.49 -0.09 -10.78
CA ARG A 168 -20.68 -0.92 -10.53
C ARG A 168 -21.09 -0.95 -9.07
N GLU A 169 -20.14 -0.72 -8.16
CA GLU A 169 -20.30 -0.92 -6.72
C GLU A 169 -20.49 0.39 -5.97
N ARG A 170 -20.12 1.53 -6.56
CA ARG A 170 -20.18 2.86 -5.95
C ARG A 170 -21.26 3.71 -6.59
N ASP A 171 -22.01 4.38 -5.72
CA ASP A 171 -22.98 5.39 -6.11
C ASP A 171 -22.37 6.80 -6.04
N GLY A 172 -22.95 7.75 -6.77
CA GLY A 172 -22.58 9.16 -6.76
C GLY A 172 -21.78 9.63 -7.97
N GLU A 173 -21.63 10.95 -8.08
CA GLU A 173 -20.87 11.62 -9.15
C GLU A 173 -19.37 11.58 -8.83
N LEU A 174 -18.80 10.37 -8.84
CA LEU A 174 -17.38 10.17 -8.59
C LEU A 174 -16.55 10.49 -9.82
N GLN A 175 -15.41 11.14 -9.59
CA GLN A 175 -14.33 11.28 -10.56
C GLN A 175 -13.23 10.27 -10.23
N TYR A 176 -12.46 9.90 -11.25
CA TYR A 176 -11.26 9.09 -11.11
C TYR A 176 -10.08 9.67 -11.89
N SER A 177 -8.89 9.33 -11.45
CA SER A 177 -7.63 9.57 -12.13
C SER A 177 -6.70 8.43 -11.76
N TYR A 178 -5.82 8.03 -12.68
CA TYR A 178 -4.92 6.91 -12.50
C TYR A 178 -3.51 7.23 -12.97
N THR A 179 -2.56 6.40 -12.56
CA THR A 179 -1.19 6.41 -13.05
C THR A 179 -0.70 4.98 -13.24
N VAL A 180 0.12 4.76 -14.27
CA VAL A 180 0.68 3.45 -14.62
C VAL A 180 2.02 3.26 -13.90
N LEU A 181 2.26 2.05 -13.40
CA LEU A 181 3.49 1.69 -12.71
C LEU A 181 4.24 0.61 -13.48
N ASP A 182 5.04 0.99 -14.48
CA ASP A 182 5.70 0.07 -15.41
C ASP A 182 6.69 -0.92 -14.73
N GLU A 183 7.23 -0.57 -13.56
CA GLU A 183 8.23 -1.38 -12.83
C GLU A 183 7.71 -2.05 -11.54
N HIS A 184 6.40 -1.98 -11.26
CA HIS A 184 5.81 -2.44 -9.99
C HIS A 184 5.01 -3.75 -10.14
N ASN A 185 5.57 -4.71 -10.88
CA ASN A 185 4.95 -6.00 -11.19
C ASN A 185 4.59 -6.87 -9.96
N ALA A 186 5.32 -6.70 -8.85
CA ALA A 186 5.05 -7.41 -7.60
C ALA A 186 4.07 -6.66 -6.71
N GLN A 187 3.12 -7.39 -6.09
CA GLN A 187 2.08 -6.80 -5.25
C GLN A 187 2.64 -5.94 -4.11
N HIS A 188 3.72 -6.39 -3.45
CA HIS A 188 4.32 -5.62 -2.35
C HIS A 188 4.80 -4.24 -2.81
N LYS A 189 5.33 -4.13 -4.04
CA LYS A 189 5.79 -2.84 -4.61
C LYS A 189 4.61 -1.88 -4.78
N ARG A 190 3.47 -2.35 -5.28
CA ARG A 190 2.27 -1.51 -5.42
C ARG A 190 1.69 -1.11 -4.06
N GLN A 191 1.67 -2.03 -3.10
CA GLN A 191 1.23 -1.75 -1.72
C GLN A 191 2.11 -0.74 -1.01
N GLU A 192 3.43 -0.76 -1.26
CA GLU A 192 4.38 0.22 -0.75
C GLU A 192 4.02 1.63 -1.20
N VAL A 193 3.77 1.81 -2.51
CA VAL A 193 3.41 3.11 -3.09
C VAL A 193 1.99 3.53 -2.67
N GLU A 194 1.01 2.64 -2.71
CA GLU A 194 -0.36 2.90 -2.25
C GLU A 194 -0.38 3.38 -0.79
N THR A 195 0.37 2.71 0.09
CA THR A 195 0.48 3.08 1.51
C THR A 195 1.13 4.45 1.67
N GLU A 196 2.14 4.76 0.84
CA GLU A 196 2.78 6.07 0.84
C GLU A 196 1.83 7.18 0.39
N LEU A 197 0.98 6.95 -0.62
CA LEU A 197 -0.07 7.89 -1.04
C LEU A 197 -1.12 8.12 0.05
N ILE A 198 -1.60 7.05 0.69
CA ILE A 198 -2.55 7.16 1.81
C ILE A 198 -1.92 7.92 2.98
N GLY A 199 -0.64 7.66 3.26
CA GLY A 199 0.10 8.38 4.29
C GLY A 199 0.30 9.85 3.98
N ALA A 200 0.64 10.21 2.73
CA ALA A 200 0.72 11.59 2.27
C ALA A 200 -0.64 12.31 2.39
N HIS A 201 -1.73 11.65 1.99
CA HIS A 201 -3.08 12.18 2.19
C HIS A 201 -3.38 12.42 3.68
N TRP A 202 -3.02 11.50 4.56
CA TRP A 202 -3.16 11.69 6.01
C TRP A 202 -2.36 12.87 6.53
N VAL A 203 -1.13 13.06 6.07
CA VAL A 203 -0.30 14.21 6.47
C VAL A 203 -0.96 15.53 6.06
N SER A 204 -1.58 15.58 4.88
CA SER A 204 -2.19 16.80 4.33
C SER A 204 -3.59 17.11 4.89
N TYR A 205 -4.41 16.09 5.15
CA TYR A 205 -5.82 16.24 5.55
C TYR A 205 -6.11 15.84 6.98
N GLU A 206 -5.10 15.34 7.69
CA GLU A 206 -5.22 14.68 8.99
C GLU A 206 -6.27 13.55 9.00
N CYS A 207 -6.56 12.93 7.85
CA CYS A 207 -7.49 11.81 7.73
C CYS A 207 -7.11 10.89 6.56
N ALA A 208 -7.54 9.63 6.62
CA ALA A 208 -7.47 8.74 5.46
C ALA A 208 -8.56 9.14 4.45
N PRO A 209 -8.47 8.72 3.18
CA PRO A 209 -9.58 8.86 2.25
C PRO A 209 -10.89 8.32 2.85
N VAL A 210 -12.02 8.95 2.52
CA VAL A 210 -13.31 8.78 3.24
C VAL A 210 -13.72 7.32 3.38
N ASP A 211 -13.58 6.52 2.32
CA ASP A 211 -13.96 5.12 2.27
C ASP A 211 -12.76 4.16 2.39
N GLN A 212 -11.62 4.66 2.85
CA GLN A 212 -10.44 3.83 3.08
C GLN A 212 -10.65 2.96 4.34
N PHE A 213 -10.15 1.71 4.27
CA PHE A 213 -10.00 0.74 5.35
C PHE A 213 -11.21 -0.06 5.87
#